data_AF-A0A7S2LJ85-F1
#
_entry.id   AF-A0A7S2LJ85-F1
#
_cell.length_a   1.000
_cell.length_b   1.000
_cell.length_c   1.000
_cell.angle_alpha   90.00
_cell.angle_beta   90.00
_cell.angle_gamma   90.00
#
_symmetry.space_group_name_H-M   'P 1'
#
loop_
_entity.id
_entity.type
_entity.pdbx_description
1 polymer ?
#
loop_
_entity_poly.entity_id
_entity_poly.type
_entity_poly.pdbx_seq_one_letter_code
_entity_poly.pdbx_strand_id
1 'polypeptide(L)'
;RKAPPHNPAAEPGRPATMGASGMEDLAPIAAEHRPWRWHTFVALWVAMLLNPAMYNMGGSLVAVGVEPTSALTAAAVGGVVIAIAIIANCSPGVAYGIPFPVYARASFGMEGAKIAAVSRGIVGVMWLSFQLWVSADSLLRGLERLPPRIRGG
;
A
#
# COMPACT_ATOMS: atom_id res chain seq x y z
N ARG A 1 -27.42 -33.82 -47.15
CA ARG A 1 -27.43 -34.14 -45.70
C ARG A 1 -26.43 -33.19 -45.01
N LYS A 2 -26.90 -32.02 -44.55
CA LYS A 2 -26.07 -30.97 -43.91
C LYS A 2 -25.65 -31.47 -42.52
N ALA A 3 -24.35 -31.39 -42.20
CA ALA A 3 -23.85 -31.65 -40.85
C ALA A 3 -24.45 -30.61 -39.88
N PRO A 4 -24.82 -31.01 -38.64
CA PRO A 4 -25.34 -30.07 -37.65
C PRO A 4 -24.26 -29.03 -37.29
N PRO A 5 -24.66 -27.78 -36.98
CA PRO A 5 -23.72 -26.74 -36.58
C PRO A 5 -23.00 -27.18 -35.30
N HIS A 6 -21.67 -27.10 -35.33
CA HIS A 6 -20.81 -27.28 -34.17
C HIS A 6 -21.23 -26.26 -33.12
N ASN A 7 -22.05 -26.69 -32.16
CA ASN A 7 -22.45 -25.89 -31.01
C ASN A 7 -21.31 -25.93 -29.99
N PRO A 8 -20.57 -24.84 -29.76
CA PRO A 8 -19.49 -24.81 -28.77
C PRO A 8 -20.02 -24.80 -27.31
N ALA A 9 -21.34 -24.89 -27.09
CA ALA A 9 -21.95 -24.88 -25.76
C ALA A 9 -21.97 -26.25 -25.03
N ALA A 10 -21.30 -27.28 -25.56
CA ALA A 10 -21.32 -28.63 -24.99
C ALA A 10 -19.99 -29.09 -24.36
N GLU A 11 -19.16 -28.15 -23.86
CA GLU A 11 -17.99 -28.52 -23.04
C GLU A 11 -18.35 -28.51 -21.54
N PRO A 12 -18.32 -29.68 -20.86
CA PRO A 12 -18.51 -29.76 -19.42
C PRO A 12 -17.21 -29.34 -18.73
N GLY A 13 -17.12 -28.09 -18.30
CA GLY A 13 -15.95 -27.60 -17.56
C GLY A 13 -15.72 -26.10 -17.50
N ARG A 14 -16.54 -25.27 -18.16
CA ARG A 14 -16.39 -23.80 -18.09
C ARG A 14 -17.08 -23.27 -16.83
N PRO A 15 -16.37 -22.64 -15.87
CA PRO A 15 -17.04 -21.81 -14.87
C PRO A 15 -17.81 -20.73 -15.61
N ALA A 16 -19.09 -20.60 -15.31
CA ALA A 16 -19.98 -19.64 -15.92
C ALA A 16 -19.38 -18.24 -15.86
N THR A 17 -19.21 -17.63 -17.03
CA THR A 17 -18.87 -16.22 -17.19
C THR A 17 -19.96 -15.37 -16.54
N MET A 18 -19.67 -14.82 -15.37
CA MET A 18 -20.42 -13.73 -14.77
C MET A 18 -19.54 -12.47 -14.85
N GLY A 19 -19.75 -11.66 -15.89
CA GLY A 19 -19.27 -10.27 -16.04
C GLY A 19 -17.86 -9.97 -15.52
N ALA A 20 -16.83 -10.52 -16.16
CA ALA A 20 -15.44 -10.38 -15.71
C ALA A 20 -14.71 -9.17 -16.33
N SER A 21 -15.17 -7.94 -16.07
CA SER A 21 -14.37 -6.74 -16.36
C SER A 21 -13.59 -6.22 -15.15
N GLY A 22 -13.91 -6.68 -13.94
CA GLY A 22 -13.24 -6.28 -12.68
C GLY A 22 -12.40 -7.37 -11.99
N MET A 23 -12.45 -8.62 -12.47
CA MET A 23 -11.69 -9.73 -11.87
C MET A 23 -10.33 -9.99 -12.55
N GLU A 24 -10.11 -9.42 -13.74
CA GLU A 24 -8.85 -9.55 -14.47
C GLU A 24 -7.67 -8.93 -13.68
N ASP A 25 -7.92 -7.80 -13.01
CA ASP A 25 -6.92 -7.10 -12.18
C ASP A 25 -6.67 -7.81 -10.83
N LEU A 26 -7.51 -8.77 -10.48
CA LEU A 26 -7.37 -9.60 -9.28
C LEU A 26 -6.72 -10.96 -9.60
N ALA A 27 -6.45 -11.24 -10.87
CA ALA A 27 -5.80 -12.48 -11.29
C ALA A 27 -4.35 -12.54 -10.78
N PRO A 28 -3.84 -13.74 -10.43
CA PRO A 28 -2.45 -13.89 -10.01
C PRO A 28 -1.50 -13.46 -11.13
N ILE A 29 -0.51 -12.62 -10.79
CA ILE A 29 0.50 -12.18 -11.75
C ILE A 29 1.53 -13.30 -11.93
N ALA A 30 1.66 -13.80 -13.16
CA ALA A 30 2.67 -14.79 -13.54
C ALA A 30 4.09 -14.27 -13.22
N ALA A 31 4.99 -15.17 -12.81
CA ALA A 31 6.34 -14.81 -12.37
C ALA A 31 7.13 -14.01 -13.43
N GLU A 32 6.86 -14.26 -14.71
CA GLU A 32 7.49 -13.62 -15.87
C GLU A 32 7.12 -12.13 -16.04
N HIS A 33 6.02 -11.68 -15.44
CA HIS A 33 5.54 -10.30 -15.50
C HIS A 33 5.86 -9.47 -14.24
N ARG A 34 6.83 -9.90 -13.42
CA ARG A 34 7.23 -9.20 -12.19
C ARG A 34 8.55 -8.44 -12.40
N PRO A 35 8.54 -7.18 -12.87
CA PRO A 35 9.77 -6.41 -13.16
C PRO A 35 10.53 -5.94 -11.90
N TRP A 36 10.07 -6.30 -10.71
CA TRP A 36 10.58 -5.81 -9.44
C TRP A 36 11.97 -6.38 -9.14
N ARG A 37 12.99 -5.53 -9.30
CA ARG A 37 14.35 -5.80 -8.84
C ARG A 37 14.52 -5.33 -7.40
N TRP A 38 15.49 -5.91 -6.70
CA TRP A 38 15.75 -5.57 -5.29
C TRP A 38 16.02 -4.06 -5.08
N HIS A 39 16.69 -3.40 -6.03
CA HIS A 39 16.95 -1.95 -5.97
C HIS A 39 15.66 -1.13 -6.03
N THR A 40 14.72 -1.49 -6.91
CA THR A 40 13.42 -0.82 -7.04
C THR A 40 12.60 -0.98 -5.76
N PHE A 41 12.70 -2.14 -5.12
CA PHE A 41 12.09 -2.39 -3.83
C PHE A 41 12.69 -1.51 -2.73
N VAL A 42 14.02 -1.45 -2.62
CA VAL A 42 14.69 -0.58 -1.64
C VAL A 42 14.36 0.90 -1.88
N ALA A 43 14.37 1.35 -3.14
CA ALA A 43 14.01 2.73 -3.49
C ALA A 43 12.56 3.07 -3.11
N LEU A 44 11.62 2.15 -3.35
CA LEU A 44 10.22 2.29 -2.91
C LEU A 44 10.14 2.43 -1.38
N TRP A 45 10.87 1.60 -0.65
CA TRP A 45 10.89 1.63 0.80
C TRP A 45 11.42 2.95 1.36
N VAL A 46 12.55 3.42 0.84
CA VAL A 46 13.12 4.72 1.24
C VAL A 46 12.12 5.84 0.95
N ALA A 47 11.51 5.85 -0.23
CA ALA A 47 10.50 6.85 -0.58
C ALA A 47 9.28 6.82 0.35
N MET A 48 8.86 5.64 0.82
CA MET A 48 7.71 5.49 1.71
C MET A 48 8.02 5.90 3.17
N LEU A 49 9.27 5.69 3.62
CA LEU A 49 9.74 6.09 4.95
C LEU A 49 9.93 7.61 5.07
N LEU A 50 10.28 8.29 3.98
CA LEU A 50 10.50 9.74 3.95
C LEU A 50 9.17 10.47 3.91
N ASN A 51 8.63 10.78 5.08
CA ASN A 51 7.36 11.48 5.19
C ASN A 51 7.30 12.41 6.43
N PRO A 52 6.48 13.48 6.39
CA PRO A 52 6.36 14.43 7.49
C PRO A 52 6.06 13.82 8.87
N ALA A 53 5.22 12.78 8.94
CA ALA A 53 4.91 12.11 10.21
C ALA A 53 6.17 11.55 10.89
N MET A 54 7.06 10.89 10.14
CA MET A 54 8.30 10.33 10.68
C MET A 54 9.24 11.41 11.21
N TYR A 55 9.34 12.55 10.53
CA TYR A 55 10.13 13.69 11.01
C TYR A 55 9.55 14.29 12.28
N ASN A 56 8.23 14.46 12.35
CA ASN A 56 7.54 14.96 13.55
C ASN A 56 7.72 14.01 14.74
N MET A 57 7.64 12.70 14.51
CA MET A 57 7.86 11.69 15.56
C MET A 57 9.29 11.74 16.09
N GLY A 58 10.30 11.83 15.22
CA GLY A 58 11.70 12.00 15.63
C GLY A 58 11.93 13.30 16.41
N GLY A 59 11.38 14.42 15.92
CA GLY A 59 11.47 15.71 16.60
C GLY A 59 10.80 15.71 17.98
N SER A 60 9.67 15.02 18.12
CA SER A 60 8.94 14.90 19.38
C SER A 60 9.72 14.12 20.43
N LEU A 61 10.41 13.04 20.05
CA LEU A 61 11.25 12.26 20.96
C LEU A 61 12.39 13.11 21.54
N VAL A 62 13.05 13.90 20.70
CA VAL A 62 14.11 14.82 21.13
C VAL A 62 13.54 15.95 21.99
N ALA A 63 12.35 16.48 21.66
CA ALA A 63 11.69 17.52 22.43
C ALA A 63 11.30 17.08 23.86
N VAL A 64 11.01 15.79 24.05
CA VAL A 64 10.73 15.19 25.38
C VAL A 64 12.02 14.91 26.17
N GLY A 65 13.20 15.16 25.58
CA GLY A 65 14.50 15.02 26.24
C GLY A 65 15.17 13.67 26.05
N VAL A 66 14.69 12.84 25.11
CA VAL A 66 15.37 11.57 24.78
C VAL A 66 16.65 11.88 24.02
N GLU A 67 17.76 11.27 24.45
CA GLU A 67 19.05 11.40 23.77
C GLU A 67 18.92 10.96 22.30
N PRO A 68 19.34 11.78 21.31
CA PRO A 68 19.18 11.48 19.89
C PRO A 68 19.76 10.13 19.46
N THR A 69 20.91 9.75 20.03
CA THR A 69 21.60 8.49 19.73
C THR A 69 20.76 7.28 20.19
N SER A 70 20.18 7.36 21.38
CA SER A 70 19.30 6.33 21.93
C SER A 70 17.98 6.25 21.13
N ALA A 71 17.38 7.40 20.81
CA ALA A 71 16.19 7.46 19.97
C ALA A 71 16.40 6.83 18.59
N LEU A 72 17.55 7.11 17.96
CA LEU A 72 17.92 6.54 16.66
C LEU A 72 18.12 5.02 16.75
N THR A 73 18.76 4.55 17.82
CA THR A 73 18.99 3.12 18.04
C THR A 73 17.67 2.38 18.27
N ALA A 74 16.76 2.95 19.08
CA ALA A 74 15.44 2.40 19.29
C ALA A 74 14.61 2.37 17.98
N ALA A 75 14.69 3.43 17.18
CA ALA A 75 14.03 3.47 15.87
C ALA A 75 14.59 2.42 14.90
N ALA A 76 15.91 2.21 14.88
CA ALA A 76 16.54 1.18 14.06
C ALA A 76 16.10 -0.23 14.46
N VAL A 77 16.08 -0.53 15.77
CA VAL A 77 15.59 -1.82 16.29
C VAL A 77 14.12 -2.02 15.95
N GLY A 78 13.28 -1.01 16.18
CA GLY A 78 11.85 -1.05 15.83
C GLY A 78 11.64 -1.29 14.33
N GLY A 79 12.44 -0.64 13.48
CA GLY A 79 12.42 -0.84 12.03
C GLY A 79 12.72 -2.29 11.63
N VAL A 80 13.70 -2.93 12.27
CA VAL A 80 14.02 -4.35 12.02
C VAL A 80 12.86 -5.27 12.44
N VAL A 81 12.27 -5.03 13.61
CA VAL A 81 11.11 -5.82 14.08
C VAL A 81 9.92 -5.70 13.12
N ILE A 82 9.62 -4.48 12.67
CA ILE A 82 8.57 -4.22 11.68
C ILE A 82 8.88 -4.89 10.35
N ALA A 83 10.14 -4.82 9.89
CA ALA A 83 10.55 -5.47 8.65
C ALA A 83 10.31 -6.98 8.69
N ILE A 84 10.65 -7.65 9.80
CA ILE A 84 10.38 -9.09 9.98
C ILE A 84 8.88 -9.37 9.91
N ALA A 85 8.07 -8.59 10.63
CA ALA A 85 6.61 -8.76 10.62
C ALA A 85 6.04 -8.59 9.21
N ILE A 86 6.51 -7.60 8.45
CA ILE A 86 6.04 -7.35 7.08
C ILE A 86 6.47 -8.47 6.15
N ILE A 87 7.71 -8.96 6.23
CA ILE A 87 8.17 -10.10 5.42
C ILE A 87 7.30 -11.34 5.69
N ALA A 88 6.98 -11.60 6.96
CA ALA A 88 6.09 -12.70 7.33
C ALA A 88 4.68 -12.53 6.72
N ASN A 89 4.13 -11.31 6.74
CA ASN A 89 2.83 -11.01 6.13
C ASN A 89 2.87 -11.06 4.59
N CYS A 90 3.99 -10.72 3.96
CA CYS A 90 4.16 -10.68 2.50
C CYS A 90 4.49 -12.04 1.90
N SER A 91 5.02 -13.00 2.67
CA SER A 91 5.41 -14.34 2.21
C SER A 91 4.33 -15.04 1.35
N PRO A 92 3.05 -15.16 1.78
CA PRO A 92 2.01 -15.78 0.95
C PRO A 92 1.68 -14.97 -0.31
N GLY A 93 1.78 -13.65 -0.26
CA GLY A 93 1.57 -12.77 -1.42
C GLY A 93 2.64 -12.94 -2.50
N VAL A 94 3.91 -13.15 -2.10
CA VAL A 94 5.03 -13.39 -3.04
C VAL A 94 4.99 -14.80 -3.63
N ALA A 95 4.73 -15.80 -2.78
CA ALA A 95 4.68 -17.21 -3.18
C ALA A 95 3.55 -17.50 -4.18
N TYR A 96 2.34 -16.99 -3.91
CA TYR A 96 1.15 -17.29 -4.72
C TYR A 96 0.76 -16.16 -5.69
N GLY A 97 1.40 -14.99 -5.61
CA GLY A 97 1.06 -13.85 -6.48
C GLY A 97 -0.37 -13.31 -6.27
N ILE A 98 -0.99 -13.64 -5.13
CA ILE A 98 -2.38 -13.29 -4.84
C ILE A 98 -2.47 -11.84 -4.32
N PRO A 99 -3.42 -11.04 -4.81
CA PRO A 99 -3.62 -9.70 -4.31
C PRO A 99 -4.28 -9.73 -2.92
N PHE A 100 -4.03 -8.68 -2.13
CA PHE A 100 -4.52 -8.57 -0.74
C PHE A 100 -6.02 -8.86 -0.56
N PRO A 101 -6.95 -8.42 -1.44
CA PRO A 101 -8.37 -8.75 -1.31
C PRO A 101 -8.66 -10.25 -1.39
N VAL A 102 -7.89 -11.01 -2.18
CA VAL A 102 -8.01 -12.48 -2.29
C VAL A 102 -7.45 -13.16 -1.04
N TYR A 103 -6.31 -12.67 -0.54
CA TYR A 103 -5.72 -13.14 0.72
C TYR A 103 -6.63 -12.89 1.94
N ALA A 104 -7.27 -11.72 2.01
CA ALA A 104 -8.21 -11.37 3.07
C ALA A 104 -9.47 -12.24 3.03
N ARG A 105 -9.98 -12.57 1.83
CA ARG A 105 -11.11 -13.50 1.66
C ARG A 105 -10.75 -14.93 2.06
N ALA A 106 -9.53 -15.38 1.77
CA ALA A 106 -9.06 -16.69 2.19
C ALA A 106 -8.92 -16.80 3.72
N SER A 107 -8.57 -15.70 4.41
CA SER A 107 -8.34 -15.69 5.86
C SER A 107 -9.59 -15.42 6.70
N PHE A 108 -10.46 -14.51 6.27
CA PHE A 108 -11.61 -14.04 7.05
C PHE A 108 -12.98 -14.40 6.44
N GLY A 109 -13.01 -15.13 5.33
CA GLY A 109 -14.23 -15.40 4.57
C GLY A 109 -14.76 -14.18 3.82
N MET A 110 -15.93 -14.33 3.18
CA MET A 110 -16.48 -13.30 2.27
C MET A 110 -16.96 -12.04 3.01
N GLU A 111 -17.60 -12.21 4.17
CA GLU A 111 -18.09 -11.08 4.96
C GLU A 111 -16.98 -10.44 5.81
N GLY A 112 -16.09 -11.24 6.40
CA GLY A 112 -14.97 -10.73 7.19
C GLY A 112 -13.96 -9.93 6.36
N ALA A 113 -13.75 -10.31 5.08
CA ALA A 113 -12.90 -9.55 4.18
C ALA A 113 -13.43 -8.14 3.88
N LYS A 114 -14.75 -7.91 3.89
CA LYS A 114 -15.33 -6.58 3.70
C LYS A 114 -14.99 -5.67 4.87
N ILE A 115 -15.12 -6.17 6.10
CA ILE A 115 -14.78 -5.43 7.32
C ILE A 115 -13.29 -5.10 7.35
N ALA A 116 -12.43 -6.07 7.01
CA ALA A 116 -10.98 -5.86 6.92
C ALA A 116 -10.61 -4.83 5.83
N ALA A 117 -11.31 -4.84 4.69
CA ALA A 117 -11.09 -3.85 3.63
C ALA A 117 -11.52 -2.44 4.07
N VAL A 118 -12.69 -2.32 4.73
CA VAL A 118 -13.20 -1.04 5.23
C VAL A 118 -12.29 -0.46 6.32
N SER A 119 -11.88 -1.28 7.30
CA SER A 119 -10.99 -0.81 8.37
C SER A 119 -9.65 -0.31 7.82
N ARG A 120 -9.07 -1.05 6.85
CA ARG A 120 -7.85 -0.64 6.15
C ARG A 120 -8.05 0.64 5.34
N GLY A 121 -9.22 0.81 4.71
CA GLY A 121 -9.59 2.03 4.01
C GLY A 121 -9.68 3.24 4.94
N ILE A 122 -10.33 3.11 6.09
CA ILE A 122 -10.47 4.19 7.09
C ILE A 122 -9.09 4.63 7.57
N VAL A 123 -8.21 3.69 7.95
CA VAL A 123 -6.85 3.99 8.39
C VAL A 123 -6.06 4.66 7.26
N GLY A 124 -6.21 4.20 6.02
CA GLY A 124 -5.56 4.80 4.85
C GLY A 124 -6.01 6.24 4.59
N VAL A 125 -7.31 6.52 4.69
CA VAL A 125 -7.86 7.88 4.55
C VAL A 125 -7.35 8.78 5.67
N MET A 126 -7.42 8.32 6.92
CA MET A 126 -6.91 9.06 8.07
C MET A 126 -5.42 9.41 7.89
N TRP A 127 -4.61 8.44 7.46
CA TRP A 127 -3.19 8.64 7.20
C TRP A 127 -2.97 9.66 6.08
N LEU A 128 -3.67 9.53 4.95
CA LEU A 128 -3.57 10.47 3.83
C LEU A 128 -4.00 11.89 4.24
N SER A 129 -5.09 12.03 5.00
CA SER A 129 -5.58 13.32 5.48
C SER A 129 -4.54 14.06 6.33
N PHE A 130 -3.87 13.34 7.24
CA PHE A 130 -2.80 13.93 8.05
C PHE A 130 -1.64 14.43 7.18
N GLN A 131 -1.22 13.61 6.21
CA GLN A 131 -0.12 13.95 5.31
C GLN A 131 -0.43 15.18 4.44
N LEU A 132 -1.67 15.30 3.95
CA LEU A 132 -2.13 16.45 3.18
C LEU A 132 -2.19 17.71 4.06
N TRP A 133 -2.68 17.59 5.28
CA TRP A 133 -2.77 18.72 6.21
C TRP A 133 -1.39 19.31 6.52
N VAL A 134 -0.42 18.48 6.92
CA VAL A 134 0.94 18.95 7.21
C VAL A 134 1.61 19.55 5.98
N SER A 135 1.37 18.97 4.80
CA SER A 135 1.93 19.48 3.54
C SER A 135 1.33 20.85 3.17
N ALA A 136 0.01 21.03 3.36
CA ALA A 136 -0.67 22.29 3.10
C ALA A 136 -0.21 23.42 4.04
N ASP A 137 -0.08 23.13 5.34
CA ASP A 137 0.44 24.09 6.32
C ASP A 137 1.88 24.51 6.00
N SER A 138 2.73 23.56 5.61
CA SER A 138 4.11 23.83 5.20
C SER A 138 4.18 24.74 3.96
N LEU A 139 3.30 24.51 2.99
CA LEU A 139 3.19 25.34 1.79
C LEU A 139 2.73 26.77 2.14
N LEU A 140 1.68 26.92 2.94
CA LEU A 140 1.13 28.22 3.31
C LEU A 140 2.18 29.07 4.05
N ARG A 141 2.86 28.50 5.04
CA ARG A 141 3.96 29.17 5.77
C ARG A 141 5.12 29.54 4.86
N GLY A 142 5.40 28.72 3.85
CA GLY A 142 6.37 29.03 2.81
C GLY A 142 5.95 30.26 1.99
N LEU A 143 4.68 30.33 1.58
CA LEU A 143 4.13 31.46 0.83
C LEU A 143 4.12 32.76 1.64
N GLU A 144 3.79 32.70 2.94
CA GLU A 144 3.79 33.86 3.83
C GLU A 144 5.19 34.49 3.99
N ARG A 145 6.24 33.69 3.87
CA ARG A 145 7.65 34.11 3.94
C ARG A 145 8.20 34.62 2.61
N LEU A 146 7.42 34.59 1.52
CA LEU A 146 7.90 35.07 0.23
C LEU A 146 8.15 36.59 0.26
N PRO A 147 9.18 37.07 -0.48
CA PRO A 147 9.45 38.49 -0.59
C PRO A 147 8.21 39.27 -1.09
N PRO A 148 8.00 40.51 -0.63
CA PRO A 148 6.86 41.34 -1.02
C PRO A 148 6.75 41.58 -2.54
N ARG A 149 7.82 41.36 -3.31
CA ARG A 149 7.86 41.43 -4.78
C ARG A 149 6.95 40.42 -5.51
N ILE A 150 6.61 39.30 -4.86
CA ILE A 150 5.78 38.22 -5.44
C ILE A 150 4.38 38.23 -4.80
N ARG A 151 4.23 38.89 -3.64
CA ARG A 151 2.98 38.99 -2.86
C ARG A 151 2.03 40.08 -3.39
N GLY A 152 2.14 40.43 -4.68
CA GLY A 152 1.55 41.62 -5.32
C GLY A 152 0.24 42.11 -4.70
N GLY A 153 0.28 43.36 -4.22
CA GLY A 153 -0.89 44.23 -4.13
C GLY A 153 -1.20 44.86 -5.48
#